data_AF-A0A915UZ23-F1
#
_entry.id   AF-A0A915UZ23-F1
#
_cell.length_a   1.000
_cell.length_b   1.000
_cell.length_c   1.000
_cell.angle_alpha   90.00
_cell.angle_beta   90.00
_cell.angle_gamma   90.00
#
_symmetry.space_group_name_H-M   'P 1'
#
loop_
_entity.id
_entity.type
_entity.pdbx_description
1 polymer ?
#
loop_
_entity_poly.entity_id
_entity_poly.type
_entity_poly.pdbx_seq_one_letter_code
_entity_poly.pdbx_strand_id
1 'polypeptide(L)'
;MSHLSLKEKIQELATRAREATCEPHPHWLLPHIIEVLDVMFVRVRSPKELLGAARALGRIVMDDYAFSESPLGTELLELADDIVRKYAWRFPRFR
;
A
#
# COMPACT_ATOMS: atom_id res chain seq x y z
N MET A 1 22.43 1.01 -5.78
CA MET A 1 21.07 0.50 -5.51
C MET A 1 20.11 1.31 -6.36
N SER A 2 19.42 0.67 -7.28
CA SER A 2 18.47 1.32 -8.20
C SER A 2 17.30 1.88 -7.38
N HIS A 3 17.05 3.19 -7.41
CA HIS A 3 15.82 3.73 -6.85
C HIS A 3 14.65 3.30 -7.74
N LEU A 4 13.82 2.37 -7.26
CA LEU A 4 12.57 2.02 -7.93
C LEU A 4 11.68 3.26 -7.99
N SER A 5 11.02 3.47 -9.12
CA SER A 5 9.93 4.43 -9.22
C SER A 5 8.79 3.99 -8.29
N LEU A 6 7.95 4.95 -7.89
CA LEU A 6 6.78 4.66 -7.06
C LEU A 6 5.87 3.59 -7.70
N LYS A 7 5.74 3.63 -9.02
CA LYS A 7 4.91 2.69 -9.78
C LYS A 7 5.50 1.27 -9.74
N GLU A 8 6.82 1.14 -9.87
CA GLU A 8 7.51 -0.15 -9.73
C GLU A 8 7.40 -0.69 -8.31
N LYS A 9 7.57 0.16 -7.29
CA LYS A 9 7.40 -0.23 -5.86
C LYS A 9 5.98 -0.75 -5.58
N ILE A 10 4.95 -0.08 -6.10
CA ILE A 10 3.55 -0.54 -5.96
C ILE A 10 3.36 -1.91 -6.62
N GLN A 11 3.89 -2.09 -7.84
CA GLN A 11 3.74 -3.34 -8.59
C GLN A 11 4.47 -4.52 -7.92
N GLU A 12 5.67 -4.27 -7.40
CA GLU A 12 6.45 -5.26 -6.65
C GLU A 12 5.69 -5.71 -5.40
N LEU A 13 5.21 -4.76 -4.59
CA LEU A 13 4.44 -5.06 -3.38
C LEU A 13 3.13 -5.77 -3.70
N ALA A 14 2.45 -5.44 -4.81
CA ALA A 14 1.26 -6.15 -5.26
C ALA A 14 1.57 -7.61 -5.63
N THR A 15 2.72 -7.85 -6.27
CA THR A 15 3.18 -9.20 -6.63
C THR A 15 3.44 -10.02 -5.37
N ARG A 16 4.20 -9.46 -4.42
CA ARG A 16 4.50 -10.12 -3.13
C ARG A 16 3.25 -10.38 -2.29
N ALA A 17 2.29 -9.46 -2.30
CA ALA A 17 1.01 -9.67 -1.62
C ALA A 17 0.21 -10.84 -2.23
N ARG A 18 0.22 -11.00 -3.57
CA ARG A 18 -0.37 -12.16 -4.24
C ARG A 18 0.37 -13.45 -3.92
N GLU A 19 1.69 -13.43 -3.85
CA GLU A 19 2.47 -14.60 -3.43
C GLU A 19 2.12 -15.02 -1.99
N ALA A 20 1.97 -14.06 -1.07
CA ALA A 20 1.58 -14.31 0.31
C ALA A 20 0.18 -14.96 0.44
N THR A 21 -0.73 -14.76 -0.53
CA THR A 21 -2.03 -15.45 -0.52
C THR A 21 -1.93 -16.95 -0.76
N CYS A 22 -0.80 -17.43 -1.29
CA CYS A 22 -0.56 -18.85 -1.55
C CYS A 22 0.06 -19.57 -0.34
N GLU A 23 0.36 -18.85 0.75
CA GLU A 23 0.91 -19.45 1.97
C GLU A 23 -0.15 -20.33 2.68
N PRO A 24 0.26 -21.33 3.48
CA PRO A 24 -0.67 -22.26 4.13
C PRO A 24 -1.70 -21.60 5.07
N HIS A 25 -1.39 -20.40 5.59
CA HIS A 25 -2.26 -19.63 6.47
C HIS A 25 -2.22 -18.15 6.06
N PRO A 26 -2.85 -17.78 4.94
CA PRO A 26 -2.75 -16.43 4.42
C PRO A 26 -3.54 -15.46 5.31
N HIS A 27 -3.01 -14.24 5.45
CA HIS A 27 -3.71 -13.18 6.15
C HIS A 27 -5.01 -12.81 5.42
N TRP A 28 -6.11 -12.74 6.15
CA TRP A 28 -7.45 -12.58 5.59
C TRP A 28 -7.68 -11.25 4.86
N LEU A 29 -6.87 -10.22 5.15
CA LEU A 29 -6.92 -8.90 4.50
C LEU A 29 -6.10 -8.79 3.22
N LEU A 30 -5.27 -9.79 2.87
CA LEU A 30 -4.44 -9.76 1.66
C LEU A 30 -5.23 -9.46 0.38
N PRO A 31 -6.43 -10.04 0.14
CA PRO A 31 -7.23 -9.70 -1.05
C PRO A 31 -7.56 -8.20 -1.14
N HIS A 32 -7.94 -7.57 -0.02
CA HIS A 32 -8.25 -6.14 0.02
C HIS A 32 -7.01 -5.27 -0.17
N ILE A 33 -5.87 -5.68 0.37
CA ILE A 33 -4.59 -5.02 0.15
C ILE A 33 -4.23 -5.05 -1.34
N ILE A 34 -4.35 -6.20 -2.00
CA ILE A 34 -4.08 -6.37 -3.42
C ILE A 34 -5.00 -5.47 -4.26
N GLU A 35 -6.29 -5.42 -3.96
CA GLU A 35 -7.24 -4.53 -4.64
C GLU A 35 -6.84 -3.06 -4.55
N VAL A 36 -6.40 -2.59 -3.37
CA VAL A 36 -5.97 -1.21 -3.19
C VAL A 36 -4.69 -0.92 -3.99
N LEU A 37 -3.71 -1.84 -3.98
CA LEU A 37 -2.49 -1.69 -4.76
C LEU A 37 -2.77 -1.66 -6.27
N ASP A 38 -3.68 -2.51 -6.76
CA ASP A 38 -4.10 -2.51 -8.16
C ASP A 38 -4.81 -1.21 -8.54
N VAL A 39 -5.65 -0.66 -7.66
CA VAL A 39 -6.25 0.67 -7.84
C VAL A 39 -5.17 1.75 -7.93
N MET A 40 -4.19 1.73 -7.02
CA MET A 40 -3.07 2.67 -7.02
C MET A 40 -2.23 2.60 -8.31
N PHE A 41 -2.03 1.40 -8.84
CA PHE A 41 -1.24 1.17 -10.05
C PHE A 41 -1.96 1.54 -11.35
N VAL A 42 -3.24 1.16 -11.47
CA VAL A 42 -4.00 1.23 -12.74
C VAL A 42 -4.92 2.45 -12.82
N ARG A 43 -5.57 2.81 -11.70
CA ARG A 43 -6.77 3.66 -11.73
C ARG A 43 -6.56 5.06 -11.21
N VAL A 44 -5.54 5.29 -10.40
CA VAL A 44 -5.24 6.62 -9.86
C VAL A 44 -4.77 7.57 -10.96
N ARG A 45 -5.51 8.66 -11.15
CA ARG A 45 -5.26 9.70 -12.16
C ARG A 45 -4.79 11.01 -11.54
N SER A 46 -4.87 11.14 -10.21
CA SER A 46 -4.47 12.36 -9.51
C SER A 46 -3.76 12.08 -8.19
N PRO A 47 -2.91 12.99 -7.71
CA PRO A 47 -2.30 12.89 -6.38
C PRO A 47 -3.30 12.77 -5.23
N LYS A 48 -4.51 13.32 -5.38
CA LYS A 48 -5.57 13.24 -4.37
C LYS A 48 -6.13 11.83 -4.25
N GLU A 49 -6.38 11.17 -5.38
CA GLU A 49 -6.81 9.77 -5.41
C GLU A 49 -5.72 8.86 -4.85
N LEU A 50 -4.46 9.11 -5.22
CA LEU A 50 -3.32 8.37 -4.69
C LEU A 50 -3.23 8.46 -3.17
N LEU A 51 -3.40 9.67 -2.62
CA LEU A 51 -3.38 9.93 -1.19
C LEU A 51 -4.55 9.24 -0.47
N GLY A 52 -5.74 9.22 -1.07
CA GLY A 52 -6.89 8.50 -0.54
C GLY A 52 -6.65 6.99 -0.47
N ALA A 53 -6.10 6.41 -1.55
CA ALA A 53 -5.77 5.00 -1.61
C ALA A 53 -4.65 4.61 -0.63
N ALA A 54 -3.60 5.43 -0.50
CA ALA A 54 -2.53 5.21 0.47
C ALA A 54 -3.03 5.19 1.93
N ARG A 55 -3.98 6.07 2.28
CA ARG A 55 -4.61 6.05 3.61
C ARG A 55 -5.47 4.81 3.83
N ALA A 56 -6.22 4.40 2.81
CA ALA A 56 -6.98 3.16 2.86
C ALA A 56 -6.06 1.95 3.05
N LEU A 57 -4.95 1.90 2.29
CA LEU A 57 -3.92 0.87 2.43
C LEU A 57 -3.38 0.81 3.86
N GLY A 58 -2.93 1.94 4.40
CA GLY A 58 -2.38 2.00 5.76
C GLY A 58 -3.38 1.52 6.82
N ARG A 59 -4.66 1.90 6.69
CA ARG A 59 -5.71 1.42 7.59
C ARG A 59 -5.90 -0.09 7.50
N ILE A 60 -6.06 -0.63 6.28
CA ILE A 60 -6.30 -2.07 6.08
C ILE A 60 -5.11 -2.88 6.63
N VAL A 61 -3.87 -2.43 6.39
CA VAL A 61 -2.69 -3.15 6.89
C VAL A 61 -2.65 -3.14 8.43
N MET A 62 -3.00 -2.03 9.08
CA MET A 62 -3.06 -1.96 10.54
C MET A 62 -4.26 -2.71 11.16
N ASP A 63 -5.33 -2.97 10.40
CA ASP A 63 -6.50 -3.71 10.90
C ASP A 63 -6.17 -5.20 11.20
N ASP A 64 -5.07 -5.74 10.65
CA ASP A 64 -4.46 -7.02 11.06
C ASP A 64 -3.11 -6.77 11.72
N TYR A 65 -3.09 -6.73 13.06
CA TYR A 65 -1.89 -6.42 13.84
C TYR A 65 -0.72 -7.36 13.53
N ALA A 66 -0.99 -8.68 13.44
CA ALA A 66 0.06 -9.66 13.18
C ALA A 66 0.65 -9.50 11.78
N PHE A 67 -0.19 -9.15 10.79
CA PHE A 67 0.29 -8.82 9.46
C PHE A 67 1.11 -7.52 9.45
N SER A 68 0.65 -6.49 10.16
CA SER A 68 1.30 -5.17 10.17
C SER A 68 2.75 -5.19 10.67
N GLU A 69 3.06 -6.11 11.59
CA GLU A 69 4.40 -6.33 12.14
C GLU A 69 5.26 -7.27 11.27
N SER A 70 4.69 -7.85 10.21
CA SER A 70 5.44 -8.68 9.26
C SER A 70 6.33 -7.82 8.34
N PRO A 71 7.34 -8.41 7.67
CA PRO A 71 8.15 -7.68 6.70
C PRO A 71 7.32 -7.04 5.57
N LEU A 72 6.36 -7.78 5.00
CA LEU A 72 5.49 -7.25 3.95
C LEU A 72 4.55 -6.16 4.48
N GLY A 73 3.97 -6.35 5.66
CA GLY A 73 3.11 -5.35 6.31
C GLY A 73 3.85 -4.03 6.55
N THR A 74 5.08 -4.12 7.08
CA THR A 74 5.95 -2.95 7.31
C THR A 74 6.22 -2.19 6.01
N GLU A 75 6.60 -2.89 4.94
CA GLU A 75 6.88 -2.24 3.65
C GLU A 75 5.64 -1.60 3.01
N LEU A 76 4.45 -2.17 3.19
CA LEU A 76 3.19 -1.59 2.74
C LEU A 76 2.84 -0.32 3.54
N LEU A 77 3.09 -0.32 4.85
CA LEU A 77 2.93 0.86 5.69
C LEU A 77 3.92 1.96 5.30
N GLU A 78 5.18 1.62 5.05
CA GLU A 78 6.19 2.57 4.56
C GLU A 78 5.79 3.19 3.22
N LEU A 79 5.28 2.38 2.27
CA LEU A 79 4.74 2.88 1.01
C LEU A 79 3.61 3.90 1.25
N ALA A 80 2.66 3.58 2.13
CA ALA A 80 1.56 4.46 2.46
C ALA A 80 2.06 5.78 3.05
N ASP A 81 3.00 5.70 4.00
CA ASP A 81 3.62 6.84 4.67
C ASP A 81 4.40 7.72 3.69
N ASP A 82 5.19 7.14 2.79
CA ASP A 82 5.95 7.84 1.75
C ASP A 82 5.03 8.69 0.87
N ILE A 83 3.90 8.11 0.44
CA ILE A 83 2.91 8.81 -0.38
C ILE A 83 2.25 9.93 0.41
N VAL A 84 1.84 9.67 1.66
CA VAL A 84 1.22 10.67 2.53
C VAL A 84 2.18 11.84 2.74
N ARG A 85 3.42 11.60 3.13
CA ARG A 85 4.44 12.66 3.32
C ARG A 85 4.66 13.47 2.04
N LYS A 86 4.70 12.81 0.87
CA LYS A 86 4.94 13.46 -0.42
C LYS A 86 3.78 14.35 -0.88
N TYR A 87 2.54 14.01 -0.57
CA TYR A 87 1.35 14.68 -1.15
C TYR A 87 0.41 15.36 -0.14
N ALA A 88 0.43 15.02 1.15
CA ALA A 88 -0.50 15.57 2.15
C ALA A 88 -0.39 17.10 2.32
N TRP A 89 0.81 17.67 2.18
CA TRP A 89 0.99 19.13 2.25
C TRP A 89 0.20 19.90 1.18
N ARG A 90 -0.12 19.26 0.05
CA ARG A 90 -0.90 19.86 -1.05
C ARG A 90 -2.40 19.90 -0.74
N PHE A 91 -2.85 19.15 0.28
CA PHE A 91 -4.25 19.02 0.60
C PHE A 91 -4.44 19.15 2.13
N PRO A 92 -4.67 20.37 2.66
CA PRO A 92 -4.71 20.64 4.10
C PRO A 92 -5.71 19.80 4.91
N ARG A 93 -6.79 19.31 4.27
CA ARG A 93 -7.76 18.38 4.88
C ARG A 93 -7.19 16.98 5.14
N PHE A 94 -5.98 16.72 4.66
CA PHE A 94 -5.25 15.47 4.80
C PHE A 94 -3.94 15.65 5.59
N ARG A 95 -3.75 16.78 6.28
CA ARG A 95 -2.79 16.87 7.39
C ARG A 95 -3.35 16.26 8.66
#